data_AF-A0A8E1W775-F1
#
_entry.id   AF-A0A8E1W775-F1
#
_cell.length_a   1.000
_cell.length_b   1.000
_cell.length_c   1.000
_cell.angle_alpha   90.00
_cell.angle_beta   90.00
_cell.angle_gamma   90.00
#
_symmetry.space_group_name_H-M   'P 1'
#
loop_
_entity.id
_entity.type
_entity.pdbx_description
1 polymer ?
#
loop_
_entity_poly.entity_id
_entity_poly.type
_entity_poly.pdbx_seq_one_letter_code
_entity_poly.pdbx_strand_id
1 'polypeptide(L)'
;MTSDWVQLAEPVGISSDSHLFESRLAEAARRQDRERLTATVDALSLLDRGPYLEGVESDWATSRREQLAGVAAEARYEAAELSFALGELLSARRLVDAALRCDSFREATWRIRMRIADALGDSDGVLLAYRDCERALAELGTAPSSTTRRLLERLRR
;
A
#
# COMPACT_ATOMS: atom_id res chain seq x y z
N MET A 1 20.27 -34.06 22.37
CA MET A 1 19.29 -33.48 21.43
C MET A 1 19.86 -33.63 20.04
N THR A 2 19.38 -34.61 19.28
CA THR A 2 19.73 -34.77 17.86
C THR A 2 18.95 -33.71 17.08
N SER A 3 19.65 -32.71 16.53
CA SER A 3 19.04 -31.83 15.54
C SER A 3 18.90 -32.62 14.25
N ASP A 4 17.68 -33.02 13.92
CA ASP A 4 17.34 -33.60 12.62
C ASP A 4 17.27 -32.45 11.61
N TRP A 5 18.29 -32.37 10.76
CA TRP A 5 18.34 -31.41 9.65
C TRP A 5 17.78 -32.06 8.40
N VAL A 6 16.96 -31.32 7.65
CA VAL A 6 16.57 -31.67 6.30
C VAL A 6 17.46 -30.91 5.33
N GLN A 7 18.20 -31.63 4.48
CA GLN A 7 19.00 -31.05 3.41
C GLN A 7 18.30 -31.27 2.06
N LEU A 8 18.16 -30.20 1.28
CA LEU A 8 17.68 -30.27 -0.10
C LEU A 8 18.83 -30.66 -1.02
N ALA A 9 18.59 -31.53 -2.00
CA ALA A 9 19.61 -31.97 -2.96
C ALA A 9 19.97 -30.86 -3.97
N GLU A 10 21.26 -30.67 -4.25
CA GLU A 10 21.76 -29.57 -5.09
C GLU A 10 21.90 -29.95 -6.58
N PRO A 11 21.66 -29.00 -7.52
CA PRO A 11 21.23 -27.62 -7.27
C PRO A 11 19.69 -27.51 -7.16
N VAL A 12 19.20 -26.87 -6.09
CA VAL A 12 17.77 -26.54 -5.93
C VAL A 12 17.55 -25.04 -6.10
N GLY A 13 16.62 -24.66 -6.98
CA GLY A 13 16.11 -23.29 -7.07
C GLY A 13 14.91 -23.14 -6.15
N ILE A 14 15.03 -22.33 -5.10
CA ILE A 14 13.91 -22.02 -4.21
C ILE A 14 13.34 -20.66 -4.61
N SER A 15 12.05 -20.65 -4.97
CA SER A 15 11.30 -19.42 -5.16
C SER A 15 10.06 -19.42 -4.27
N SER A 16 9.65 -18.24 -3.85
CA SER A 16 8.38 -18.03 -3.17
C SER A 16 7.74 -16.77 -3.73
N ASP A 17 6.41 -16.73 -3.69
CA ASP A 17 5.65 -15.56 -4.12
C ASP A 17 6.02 -14.30 -3.31
N SER A 18 6.28 -14.46 -2.01
CA SER A 18 6.77 -13.36 -1.17
C SER A 18 8.14 -12.83 -1.62
N HIS A 19 9.06 -13.72 -2.01
CA HIS A 19 10.37 -13.31 -2.50
C HIS A 19 10.28 -12.67 -3.90
N LEU A 20 9.45 -13.23 -4.78
CA LEU A 20 9.17 -12.65 -6.10
C LEU A 20 8.52 -11.27 -5.99
N PHE A 21 7.60 -11.07 -5.04
CA PHE A 21 6.99 -9.78 -4.75
C PHE A 21 8.03 -8.72 -4.38
N GLU A 22 8.88 -9.01 -3.39
CA GLU A 22 9.92 -8.08 -2.93
C GLU A 22 10.94 -7.78 -4.05
N SER A 23 11.38 -8.80 -4.79
CA SER A 23 12.33 -8.66 -5.90
C SER A 23 11.75 -7.81 -7.05
N ARG A 24 10.50 -8.06 -7.44
CA ARG A 24 9.81 -7.28 -8.49
C ARG A 24 9.57 -5.84 -8.07
N LEU A 25 9.24 -5.57 -6.81
CA LEU A 25 9.14 -4.21 -6.29
C LEU A 25 10.49 -3.49 -6.36
N ALA A 26 11.58 -4.15 -5.95
CA ALA A 26 12.92 -3.58 -6.05
C ALA A 26 13.32 -3.28 -7.50
N GLU A 27 12.88 -4.09 -8.46
CA GLU A 27 13.05 -3.80 -9.88
C GLU A 27 12.17 -2.65 -10.38
N ALA A 28 10.90 -2.62 -10.00
CA ALA A 28 9.97 -1.56 -10.35
C ALA A 28 10.49 -0.18 -9.92
N ALA A 29 11.11 -0.10 -8.74
CA ALA A 29 11.70 1.14 -8.21
C ALA A 29 12.82 1.72 -9.09
N ARG A 30 13.42 0.93 -9.99
CA ARG A 30 14.43 1.39 -10.96
C ARG A 30 13.81 1.94 -12.26
N ARG A 31 12.51 1.75 -12.46
CA ARG A 31 11.76 2.25 -13.63
C ARG A 31 11.21 3.64 -13.33
N GLN A 32 10.63 4.29 -14.35
CA GLN A 32 10.03 5.62 -14.23
C GLN A 32 8.58 5.63 -14.72
N ASP A 33 7.81 6.60 -14.23
CA ASP A 33 6.46 6.93 -14.68
C ASP A 33 5.55 5.70 -14.87
N ARG A 34 5.09 5.49 -16.11
CA ARG A 34 4.17 4.41 -16.47
C ARG A 34 4.79 3.03 -16.34
N GLU A 35 6.07 2.87 -16.65
CA GLU A 35 6.75 1.58 -16.47
C GLU A 35 6.86 1.21 -15.00
N ARG A 36 7.17 2.18 -14.15
CA ARG A 36 7.19 1.98 -12.69
C ARG A 36 5.81 1.61 -12.18
N LEU A 37 4.76 2.31 -12.62
CA LEU A 37 3.39 2.00 -12.24
C LEU A 37 3.01 0.56 -12.61
N THR A 38 3.21 0.16 -13.88
CA THR A 38 2.88 -1.19 -14.35
C THR A 38 3.65 -2.25 -13.55
N ALA A 39 4.96 -2.11 -13.41
CA ALA A 39 5.78 -3.07 -12.68
C ALA A 39 5.39 -3.17 -11.19
N THR A 40 5.01 -2.06 -10.56
CA THR A 40 4.55 -2.04 -9.16
C THR A 40 3.21 -2.76 -9.01
N VAL A 41 2.25 -2.51 -9.90
CA VAL A 41 0.93 -3.18 -9.89
C VAL A 41 1.09 -4.68 -10.16
N ASP A 42 1.97 -5.06 -11.09
CA ASP A 42 2.27 -6.46 -11.39
C ASP A 42 2.89 -7.19 -10.19
N ALA A 43 3.78 -6.53 -9.44
CA ALA A 43 4.32 -7.08 -8.21
C ALA A 43 3.21 -7.29 -7.17
N LEU A 44 2.37 -6.28 -6.93
CA LEU A 44 1.26 -6.32 -5.97
C LEU A 44 0.26 -7.46 -6.25
N SER A 45 0.04 -7.79 -7.53
CA SER A 45 -0.86 -8.88 -7.93
C SER A 45 -0.48 -10.24 -7.32
N LEU A 46 0.80 -10.45 -6.97
CA LEU A 46 1.27 -11.68 -6.33
C LEU A 46 0.67 -11.86 -4.94
N LEU A 47 0.47 -10.78 -4.18
CA LEU A 47 -0.11 -10.79 -2.83
C LEU A 47 -1.64 -10.69 -2.84
N ASP A 48 -2.23 -10.14 -3.91
CA ASP A 48 -3.69 -10.04 -4.05
C ASP A 48 -4.36 -11.43 -4.25
N ARG A 49 -3.57 -12.50 -4.45
CA ARG A 49 -4.05 -13.89 -4.55
C ARG A 49 -4.47 -14.51 -3.21
N GLY A 50 -4.09 -13.92 -2.09
CA GLY A 50 -4.49 -14.40 -0.76
C GLY A 50 -3.45 -14.13 0.33
N PRO A 51 -3.80 -14.40 1.60
CA PRO A 51 -2.90 -14.19 2.72
C PRO A 51 -1.65 -15.08 2.63
N TYR A 52 -0.49 -14.53 3.03
CA TYR A 52 0.74 -15.32 3.16
C TYR A 52 0.56 -16.43 4.21
N LEU A 53 0.77 -17.69 3.77
CA LEU A 53 0.61 -18.89 4.60
C LEU A 53 -0.71 -18.90 5.38
N GLU A 54 -1.82 -18.74 4.66
CA GLU A 54 -3.16 -18.83 5.23
C GLU A 54 -3.35 -20.11 6.07
N GLY A 55 -3.90 -19.96 7.27
CA GLY A 55 -4.10 -21.05 8.23
C GLY A 55 -2.87 -21.43 9.07
N VAL A 56 -1.71 -20.82 8.84
CA VAL A 56 -0.52 -20.98 9.69
C VAL A 56 -0.47 -19.85 10.71
N GLU A 57 -0.58 -20.19 12.00
CA GLU A 57 -0.67 -19.24 13.12
C GLU A 57 0.59 -19.19 13.99
N SER A 58 1.77 -19.44 13.39
CA SER A 58 3.03 -19.25 14.11
C SER A 58 3.40 -17.77 14.22
N ASP A 59 4.04 -17.36 15.31
CA ASP A 59 4.48 -15.97 15.51
C ASP A 59 5.33 -15.45 14.34
N TRP A 60 6.18 -16.31 13.77
CA TRP A 60 6.96 -16.00 12.58
C TRP A 60 6.07 -15.73 11.35
N ALA A 61 5.04 -16.55 11.11
CA ALA A 61 4.15 -16.36 9.97
C ALA A 61 3.32 -15.08 10.12
N THR A 62 2.84 -14.79 11.34
CA THR A 62 2.12 -13.55 11.65
C THR A 62 2.99 -12.32 11.45
N SER A 63 4.20 -12.30 12.02
CA SER A 63 5.14 -11.19 11.83
C SER A 63 5.52 -10.99 10.36
N ARG A 64 5.69 -12.08 9.60
CA ARG A 64 5.98 -12.00 8.17
C ARG A 64 4.79 -11.46 7.37
N ARG A 65 3.56 -11.82 7.72
CA ARG A 65 2.33 -11.23 7.14
C ARG A 65 2.28 -9.72 7.36
N GLU A 66 2.54 -9.26 8.58
CA GLU A 66 2.56 -7.83 8.92
C GLU A 66 3.63 -7.07 8.12
N GLN A 67 4.83 -7.64 8.01
CA GLN A 67 5.91 -7.06 7.21
C GLN A 67 5.51 -6.93 5.73
N LEU A 68 4.97 -8.00 5.13
CA LEU A 68 4.53 -7.98 3.74
C LEU A 68 3.38 -6.99 3.52
N ALA A 69 2.44 -6.90 4.47
CA ALA A 69 1.35 -5.92 4.42
C ALA A 69 1.86 -4.48 4.44
N GLY A 70 2.85 -4.17 5.29
CA GLY A 70 3.47 -2.84 5.35
C GLY A 70 4.17 -2.46 4.04
N VAL A 71 4.97 -3.38 3.47
CA VAL A 71 5.63 -3.17 2.17
C VAL A 71 4.60 -2.98 1.05
N ALA A 72 3.53 -3.77 1.06
CA ALA A 72 2.49 -3.68 0.05
C ALA A 72 1.63 -2.41 0.22
N ALA A 73 1.44 -1.90 1.44
CA ALA A 73 0.76 -0.62 1.69
C ALA A 73 1.56 0.55 1.11
N GLU A 74 2.89 0.57 1.31
CA GLU A 74 3.78 1.56 0.69
C GLU A 74 3.70 1.49 -0.83
N ALA A 75 3.86 0.30 -1.41
CA ALA A 75 3.82 0.13 -2.86
C ALA A 75 2.48 0.57 -3.48
N ARG A 76 1.35 0.32 -2.79
CA ARG A 76 0.03 0.80 -3.23
C ARG A 76 -0.08 2.32 -3.14
N TYR A 77 0.47 2.94 -2.10
CA TYR A 77 0.54 4.40 -1.99
C TYR A 77 1.37 5.01 -3.13
N GLU A 78 2.57 4.50 -3.39
CA GLU A 78 3.40 4.97 -4.51
C GLU A 78 2.72 4.79 -5.87
N ALA A 79 2.10 3.62 -6.09
CA ALA A 79 1.34 3.36 -7.31
C ALA A 79 0.14 4.32 -7.45
N ALA A 80 -0.53 4.68 -6.34
CA ALA A 80 -1.62 5.65 -6.35
C ALA A 80 -1.13 7.05 -6.75
N GLU A 81 0.02 7.50 -6.23
CA GLU A 81 0.65 8.78 -6.61
C GLU A 81 1.04 8.80 -8.10
N LEU A 82 1.66 7.72 -8.61
CA LEU A 82 2.00 7.58 -10.03
C LEU A 82 0.75 7.59 -10.92
N SER A 83 -0.27 6.82 -10.54
CA SER A 83 -1.54 6.74 -11.27
C SER A 83 -2.26 8.09 -11.29
N PHE A 84 -2.25 8.82 -10.18
CA PHE A 84 -2.78 10.19 -10.11
C PHE A 84 -2.00 11.15 -11.01
N ALA A 85 -0.67 11.11 -10.98
CA ALA A 85 0.18 11.95 -11.83
C ALA A 85 -0.03 11.69 -13.33
N LEU A 86 -0.38 10.46 -13.71
CA LEU A 86 -0.73 10.07 -15.08
C LEU A 86 -2.19 10.38 -15.46
N GLY A 87 -2.99 10.94 -14.56
CA GLY A 87 -4.41 11.28 -14.79
C GLY A 87 -5.37 10.08 -14.68
N GLU A 88 -4.92 8.94 -14.19
CA GLU A 88 -5.72 7.71 -14.07
C GLU A 88 -6.50 7.66 -12.75
N LEU A 89 -7.39 8.64 -12.57
CA LEU A 89 -8.02 8.91 -11.26
C LEU A 89 -8.77 7.72 -10.64
N LEU A 90 -9.41 6.88 -11.45
CA LEU A 90 -10.12 5.69 -10.94
C LEU A 90 -9.16 4.60 -10.43
N SER A 91 -8.05 4.38 -11.15
CA SER A 91 -6.98 3.46 -10.73
C SER A 91 -6.30 3.98 -9.45
N ALA A 92 -6.00 5.27 -9.41
CA ALA A 92 -5.45 5.93 -8.22
C ALA A 92 -6.39 5.77 -7.01
N ARG A 93 -7.71 5.95 -7.19
CA ARG A 93 -8.71 5.75 -6.13
C ARG A 93 -8.70 4.31 -5.59
N ARG A 94 -8.69 3.31 -6.48
CA ARG A 94 -8.62 1.90 -6.07
C ARG A 94 -7.35 1.59 -5.27
N LEU A 95 -6.21 2.12 -5.70
CA LEU A 95 -4.91 1.91 -5.07
C LEU A 95 -4.84 2.59 -3.70
N VAL A 96 -5.29 3.84 -3.57
CA VAL A 96 -5.30 4.55 -2.28
C VAL A 96 -6.24 3.90 -1.28
N ASP A 97 -7.44 3.49 -1.70
CA ASP A 97 -8.39 2.81 -0.81
C ASP A 97 -7.83 1.46 -0.33
N ALA A 98 -7.06 0.77 -1.20
CA ALA A 98 -6.38 -0.47 -0.81
C ALA A 98 -5.21 -0.22 0.14
N ALA A 99 -4.43 0.84 -0.05
CA ALA A 99 -3.38 1.24 0.89
C ALA A 99 -3.96 1.56 2.28
N LEU A 100 -5.09 2.29 2.34
CA LEU A 100 -5.75 2.67 3.60
C LEU A 100 -6.38 1.50 4.35
N ARG A 101 -6.76 0.42 3.66
CA ARG A 101 -7.20 -0.83 4.32
C ARG A 101 -6.05 -1.54 5.03
N CYS A 102 -4.82 -1.37 4.56
CA CYS A 102 -3.64 -1.95 5.16
C CYS A 102 -3.04 -1.05 6.26
N ASP A 103 -3.00 0.25 6.01
CA ASP A 103 -2.48 1.25 6.94
C ASP A 103 -3.28 2.54 6.86
N SER A 104 -4.25 2.68 7.77
CA SER A 104 -5.14 3.83 7.89
C SER A 104 -4.50 5.02 8.62
N PHE A 105 -3.32 4.88 9.21
CA PHE A 105 -2.70 5.93 10.02
C PHE A 105 -1.78 6.85 9.19
N ARG A 106 -1.53 6.51 7.92
CA ARG A 106 -0.70 7.31 7.03
C ARG A 106 -1.45 8.49 6.45
N GLU A 107 -1.26 9.66 7.05
CA GLU A 107 -1.79 10.93 6.56
C GLU A 107 -1.49 11.22 5.09
N ALA A 108 -0.31 10.82 4.59
CA ALA A 108 0.04 11.03 3.19
C ALA A 108 -0.96 10.35 2.23
N THR A 109 -1.40 9.14 2.60
CA THR A 109 -2.39 8.35 1.86
C THR A 109 -3.77 9.03 1.88
N TRP A 110 -4.18 9.62 3.00
CA TRP A 110 -5.40 10.43 3.05
C TRP A 110 -5.33 11.68 2.17
N ARG A 111 -4.18 12.36 2.14
CA ARG A 111 -3.99 13.55 1.31
C ARG A 111 -4.13 13.26 -0.18
N ILE A 112 -3.64 12.11 -0.66
CA ILE A 112 -3.83 11.73 -2.07
C ILE A 112 -5.29 11.35 -2.35
N ARG A 113 -5.98 10.67 -1.42
CA ARG A 113 -7.44 10.41 -1.54
C ARG A 113 -8.24 11.71 -1.69
N MET A 114 -7.92 12.73 -0.90
CA MET A 114 -8.54 14.07 -1.02
C MET A 114 -8.27 14.70 -2.40
N ARG A 115 -7.03 14.65 -2.91
CA ARG A 115 -6.68 15.20 -4.23
C ARG A 115 -7.36 14.44 -5.37
N ILE A 116 -7.51 13.12 -5.25
CA ILE A 116 -8.24 12.30 -6.23
C ILE A 116 -9.72 12.70 -6.26
N ALA A 117 -10.36 12.89 -5.10
CA ALA A 117 -11.75 13.33 -5.03
C ALA A 117 -11.95 14.72 -5.66
N ASP A 118 -11.06 15.66 -5.34
CA ASP A 118 -11.06 17.00 -5.94
C ASP A 118 -10.91 16.96 -7.47
N ALA A 119 -9.95 16.18 -7.98
CA ALA A 119 -9.74 16.02 -9.42
C ALA A 119 -10.92 15.37 -10.14
N LEU A 120 -11.77 14.61 -9.42
CA LEU A 120 -13.01 14.04 -9.94
C LEU A 120 -14.21 15.00 -9.81
N GLY A 121 -14.03 16.19 -9.21
CA GLY A 121 -15.12 17.12 -8.91
C GLY A 121 -16.01 16.68 -7.74
N ASP A 122 -15.54 15.75 -6.91
CA ASP A 122 -16.27 15.17 -5.77
C ASP A 122 -15.92 15.91 -4.47
N SER A 123 -16.51 17.09 -4.28
CA SER A 123 -16.26 17.95 -3.11
C SER A 123 -16.70 17.30 -1.78
N ASP A 124 -17.77 16.51 -1.79
CA ASP A 124 -18.21 15.72 -0.65
C ASP A 124 -17.17 14.63 -0.32
N GLY A 125 -16.62 13.98 -1.35
CA GLY A 125 -15.53 13.00 -1.23
C GLY A 125 -14.27 13.58 -0.57
N VAL A 126 -13.91 14.84 -0.87
CA VAL A 126 -12.79 15.53 -0.19
C VAL A 126 -13.05 15.63 1.32
N LEU A 127 -14.25 16.06 1.71
CA LEU A 127 -14.61 16.22 3.10
C LEU A 127 -14.72 14.89 3.84
N LEU A 128 -15.29 13.87 3.20
CA LEU A 128 -15.35 12.51 3.74
C LEU A 128 -13.94 11.97 3.99
N ALA A 129 -13.03 12.09 3.02
CA ALA A 129 -11.66 11.62 3.18
C ALA A 129 -10.91 12.31 4.33
N TYR A 130 -11.13 13.61 4.54
CA TYR A 130 -10.55 14.30 5.68
C TYR A 130 -11.14 13.83 7.03
N ARG A 131 -12.45 13.63 7.11
CA ARG A 131 -13.10 13.12 8.34
C ARG A 131 -12.68 11.69 8.66
N ASP A 132 -12.50 10.86 7.63
CA ASP A 132 -11.99 9.50 7.79
C ASP A 132 -10.56 9.51 8.35
N CYS A 133 -9.71 10.42 7.86
CA CYS A 133 -8.38 10.68 8.40
C CYS A 133 -8.44 11.10 9.88
N GLU A 134 -9.32 12.03 10.24
CA GLU A 134 -9.52 12.44 11.63
C GLU A 134 -9.91 11.27 12.54
N ARG A 135 -10.84 10.42 12.08
CA ARG A 135 -11.27 9.23 12.84
C ARG A 135 -10.13 8.24 13.02
N ALA A 136 -9.40 7.92 11.96
CA ALA A 136 -8.29 6.98 12.02
C ALA A 136 -7.18 7.46 12.98
N LEU A 137 -6.80 8.74 12.92
CA LEU A 137 -5.73 9.27 13.79
C LEU A 137 -6.16 9.42 15.25
N ALA A 138 -7.45 9.63 15.51
CA ALA A 138 -7.99 9.70 16.85
C ALA A 138 -7.82 8.37 17.60
N GLU A 139 -7.77 7.23 16.92
CA GLU A 139 -7.46 5.92 17.52
C GLU A 139 -6.05 5.89 18.13
N LEU A 140 -5.12 6.68 17.59
CA LEU A 140 -3.77 6.87 18.13
C LEU A 140 -3.68 8.04 19.12
N GLY A 141 -4.80 8.68 19.46
CA GLY A 141 -4.83 9.89 20.31
C GLY A 141 -4.23 11.12 19.61
N THR A 142 -4.18 11.12 18.29
CA THR A 142 -3.62 12.22 17.48
C THR A 142 -4.67 12.85 16.57
N ALA A 143 -4.32 13.96 15.94
CA ALA A 143 -5.18 14.65 14.99
C ALA A 143 -4.38 14.96 13.71
N PRO A 144 -5.04 15.21 12.55
CA PRO A 144 -4.34 15.46 11.30
C PRO A 144 -3.29 16.57 11.43
N SER A 145 -2.17 16.42 10.74
CA SER A 145 -1.14 17.44 10.67
C SER A 145 -1.64 18.76 10.07
N SER A 146 -0.93 19.85 10.35
CA SER A 146 -1.23 21.16 9.74
C SER A 146 -1.17 21.12 8.20
N THR A 147 -0.33 20.27 7.63
CA THR A 147 -0.26 20.04 6.17
C THR A 147 -1.56 19.46 5.61
N THR A 148 -2.15 18.50 6.31
CA THR A 148 -3.42 17.87 5.89
C THR A 148 -4.59 18.85 6.04
N ARG A 149 -4.65 19.63 7.13
CA ARG A 149 -5.67 20.68 7.31
C ARG A 149 -5.61 21.76 6.23
N ARG A 150 -4.41 22.28 5.95
CA ARG A 150 -4.20 23.28 4.87
C ARG A 150 -4.59 22.76 3.50
N LEU A 151 -4.40 21.46 3.24
CA LEU A 151 -4.84 20.86 1.99
C LEU A 151 -6.37 20.93 1.86
N LEU A 152 -7.12 20.53 2.90
CA LEU A 152 -8.58 20.64 2.90
C LEU A 152 -9.04 22.09 2.63
N GLU A 153 -8.46 23.07 3.31
CA GLU A 153 -8.78 24.49 3.12
C GLU A 153 -8.51 24.99 1.69
N ARG A 154 -7.52 24.41 1.01
CA ARG A 154 -7.22 24.75 -0.38
C ARG A 154 -8.20 24.12 -1.35
N LEU A 155 -8.61 22.87 -1.13
CA LEU A 155 -9.54 22.15 -2.02
C LEU A 155 -11.00 22.61 -1.89
N ARG A 156 -11.31 23.42 -0.89
CA ARG A 156 -12.66 24.00 -0.68
C ARG A 156 -12.85 25.40 -1.26
N ARG A 157 -11.80 26.00 -1.83
CA ARG A 157 -11.82 27.33 -2.42
C ARG A 157 -12.05 27.23 -3.91
#